data_AF-A0AAD9PSU1-F1
#
_entry.id   AF-A0AAD9PSU1-F1
#
_cell.length_a   1.000
_cell.length_b   1.000
_cell.length_c   1.000
_cell.angle_alpha   90.00
_cell.angle_beta   90.00
_cell.angle_gamma   90.00
#
_symmetry.space_group_name_H-M   'P 1'
#
loop_
_entity.id
_entity.type
_entity.pdbx_description
1 polymer ?
#
loop_
_entity_poly.entity_id
_entity_poly.type
_entity_poly.pdbx_seq_one_letter_code
_entity_poly.pdbx_strand_id
1 'polypeptide(L)'
;MECSELQRLRKCIVDVIKELPHANEYIPIKWLKFEKALEVVLDEGQKKDHFGARQMDRLRKFVTVLDFLHDQRIVIHFDDNVELNKLVVLDPQWLIDVFKTVM
;
A
#
# COMPACT_ATOMS: atom_id res chain seq x y z
N MET A 1 33.26 -2.12 7.32
CA MET A 1 32.83 -3.20 8.23
C MET A 1 31.55 -2.71 8.88
N GLU A 2 30.47 -3.47 8.78
CA GLU A 2 29.17 -3.05 9.29
C GLU A 2 29.12 -3.24 10.81
N CYS A 3 28.49 -2.31 11.55
CA CYS A 3 28.43 -2.35 13.02
C CYS A 3 27.70 -3.62 13.51
N SER A 4 28.21 -4.27 14.55
CA SER A 4 27.62 -5.49 15.14
C SER A 4 26.17 -5.29 15.56
N GLU A 5 25.85 -4.11 16.09
CA GLU A 5 24.48 -3.76 16.50
C GLU A 5 23.54 -3.64 15.30
N LEU A 6 24.03 -3.17 14.15
CA LEU A 6 23.23 -3.07 12.93
C LEU A 6 22.92 -4.46 12.36
N GLN A 7 23.90 -5.37 12.39
CA GLN A 7 23.69 -6.76 12.00
C GLN A 7 22.69 -7.46 12.92
N ARG A 8 22.81 -7.23 14.24
CA ARG A 8 21.86 -7.75 15.24
C ARG A 8 20.45 -7.22 14.98
N LEU A 9 20.30 -5.91 14.76
CA LEU A 9 19.01 -5.30 14.47
C LEU A 9 18.37 -5.88 13.20
N ARG A 10 19.12 -6.00 12.10
CA ARG A 10 18.61 -6.62 10.86
C ARG A 10 18.12 -8.04 11.09
N LYS A 11 18.88 -8.84 11.85
CA LYS A 11 18.47 -10.19 12.20
C LYS A 11 17.17 -10.19 13.00
N CYS A 12 17.06 -9.35 14.03
CA CYS A 12 15.84 -9.23 14.81
C CYS A 12 14.63 -8.84 13.96
N ILE A 13 14.78 -7.91 13.02
CA ILE A 13 13.69 -7.52 12.10
C ILE A 13 13.25 -8.71 11.25
N VAL A 14 14.18 -9.44 10.64
CA VAL A 14 13.87 -10.62 9.81
C VAL A 14 13.19 -11.71 10.63
N ASP A 15 13.68 -11.96 11.85
CA ASP A 15 13.11 -12.98 12.73
C ASP A 15 11.68 -12.60 13.13
N VAL A 16 11.40 -11.34 13.46
CA VAL A 16 10.03 -10.86 13.74
C VAL A 16 9.13 -11.00 12.52
N ILE A 17 9.58 -10.62 11.32
CA ILE A 17 8.77 -10.71 10.09
C ILE A 17 8.31 -12.14 9.82
N LYS A 18 9.18 -13.14 10.05
CA LYS A 18 8.83 -14.56 9.81
C LYS A 18 7.74 -15.09 10.74
N GLU A 19 7.62 -14.52 11.93
CA GLU A 19 6.61 -14.91 12.93
C GLU A 19 5.28 -14.16 12.73
N LEU A 20 5.21 -13.20 11.80
CA LEU A 20 3.98 -12.47 11.55
C LEU A 20 2.94 -13.37 10.86
N PRO A 21 1.65 -13.32 11.27
CA PRO A 21 0.61 -14.19 10.69
C PRO A 21 0.49 -14.11 9.16
N HIS A 22 0.67 -12.91 8.62
CA HIS A 22 0.57 -12.63 7.18
C HIS A 22 1.77 -13.10 6.36
N ALA A 23 2.91 -13.42 6.99
CA ALA A 23 4.12 -13.83 6.27
C ALA A 23 3.98 -15.22 5.61
N ASN A 24 3.00 -16.02 6.04
CA ASN A 24 2.75 -17.36 5.52
C ASN A 24 1.39 -17.48 4.83
N GLU A 25 0.75 -16.36 4.49
CA GLU A 25 -0.52 -16.35 3.78
C GLU A 25 -0.34 -16.59 2.28
N TYR A 26 -1.19 -17.44 1.71
CA TYR A 26 -1.23 -17.66 0.27
C TYR A 26 -1.95 -16.50 -0.42
N ILE A 27 -1.19 -15.69 -1.16
CA ILE A 27 -1.76 -14.61 -1.96
C ILE A 27 -1.86 -14.98 -3.45
N PRO A 28 -2.92 -14.57 -4.15
CA PRO A 28 -3.02 -14.77 -5.60
C PRO A 28 -1.93 -14.02 -6.38
N ILE A 29 -1.22 -14.70 -7.30
CA ILE A 29 -0.20 -14.08 -8.17
C ILE A 29 -0.75 -12.87 -8.95
N LYS A 30 -2.04 -12.88 -9.29
CA LYS A 30 -2.70 -11.75 -9.96
C LYS A 30 -2.66 -10.44 -9.16
N TRP A 31 -2.58 -10.51 -7.82
CA TRP A 31 -2.47 -9.33 -6.96
C TRP A 31 -1.07 -8.71 -7.07
N LEU A 32 -0.03 -9.53 -7.07
CA LEU A 32 1.36 -9.09 -7.31
C LEU A 32 1.54 -8.44 -8.70
N LYS A 33 0.84 -8.95 -9.72
CA LYS A 33 0.84 -8.34 -11.06
C LYS A 33 0.16 -6.96 -11.05
N PHE A 34 -0.86 -6.80 -10.22
CA PHE A 34 -1.58 -5.53 -10.08
C PHE A 34 -0.74 -4.50 -9.33
N GLU A 35 -0.09 -4.89 -8.23
CA GLU A 35 0.89 -4.07 -7.50
C GLU A 35 1.99 -3.54 -8.43
N LYS A 36 2.64 -4.42 -9.21
CA LYS A 36 3.66 -3.99 -10.19
C LYS A 36 3.12 -3.03 -11.25
N ALA A 37 1.88 -3.24 -11.69
CA ALA A 37 1.25 -2.32 -12.65
C ALA A 37 0.98 -0.95 -12.02
N LEU A 38 0.66 -0.90 -10.72
CA LEU A 38 0.53 0.35 -9.98
C LEU A 38 1.87 1.08 -9.83
N GLU A 39 2.96 0.36 -9.51
CA GLU A 39 4.31 0.94 -9.41
C GLU A 39 4.71 1.65 -10.70
N VAL A 40 4.51 1.00 -11.87
CA VAL A 40 4.79 1.60 -13.18
C VAL A 40 3.99 2.88 -13.40
N VAL A 41 2.70 2.88 -13.04
CA VAL A 41 1.83 4.07 -13.17
C VAL A 41 2.32 5.22 -12.28
N LEU A 42 2.85 4.91 -11.09
CA LEU A 42 3.38 5.90 -10.15
C LEU A 42 4.74 6.46 -10.58
N ASP A 43 5.60 5.62 -11.17
CA ASP A 43 6.94 6.00 -11.66
C ASP A 43 6.91 6.79 -12.98
N GLU A 44 5.93 6.56 -13.84
CA GLU A 44 5.79 7.22 -15.15
C GLU A 44 5.40 8.72 -15.07
N GLY A 45 5.46 9.34 -13.90
CA GLY A 45 5.22 10.78 -13.73
C GLY A 45 3.74 11.19 -13.85
N GLN A 46 2.83 10.24 -14.10
CA GLN A 46 1.42 10.38 -13.73
C GLN A 46 1.25 10.15 -12.23
N LYS A 47 2.00 10.92 -11.42
CA LYS A 47 1.79 11.03 -9.98
C LYS A 47 0.44 11.66 -9.74
N LYS A 48 -0.60 10.86 -9.88
CA LYS A 48 -1.87 11.13 -9.24
C LYS A 48 -1.68 10.63 -7.82
N ASP A 49 -1.79 11.53 -6.87
CA ASP A 49 -1.76 11.16 -5.46
C ASP A 49 -2.94 10.24 -5.10
N HIS A 50 -3.96 10.19 -5.96
CA HIS A 50 -5.17 9.40 -5.77
C HIS A 50 -5.90 9.02 -7.07
N PHE A 51 -6.66 7.93 -7.03
CA PHE A 51 -7.72 7.60 -7.97
C PHE A 51 -9.08 8.10 -7.48
N GLY A 52 -9.87 8.69 -8.39
CA GLY A 52 -11.24 9.11 -8.12
C GLY A 52 -12.29 8.12 -8.62
N ALA A 53 -13.56 8.47 -8.45
CA ALA A 53 -14.72 7.60 -8.68
C ALA A 53 -14.72 6.86 -10.05
N ARG A 54 -14.33 7.53 -11.15
CA ARG A 54 -14.31 6.93 -12.50
C ARG A 54 -13.27 5.81 -12.64
N GLN A 55 -12.12 5.94 -11.98
CA GLN A 55 -11.12 4.88 -11.96
C GLN A 55 -11.54 3.77 -10.98
N MET A 56 -12.21 4.14 -9.88
CA MET A 56 -12.72 3.20 -8.89
C MET A 56 -13.74 2.20 -9.44
N ASP A 57 -14.60 2.57 -10.38
CA ASP A 57 -15.56 1.61 -10.96
C ASP A 57 -14.86 0.42 -11.66
N ARG A 58 -13.64 0.62 -12.16
CA ARG A 58 -12.80 -0.45 -12.72
C ARG A 58 -12.11 -1.26 -11.63
N LEU A 59 -11.70 -0.60 -10.54
CA LEU A 59 -10.99 -1.19 -9.41
C LEU A 59 -11.91 -1.89 -8.40
N ARG A 60 -13.20 -1.55 -8.34
CA ARG A 60 -14.22 -2.16 -7.47
C ARG A 60 -14.40 -3.66 -7.71
N LYS A 61 -14.01 -4.17 -8.89
CA LYS A 61 -13.96 -5.62 -9.15
C LYS A 61 -12.83 -6.33 -8.39
N PHE A 62 -11.97 -5.56 -7.73
CA PHE A 62 -10.76 -5.99 -7.04
C PHE A 62 -10.73 -5.45 -5.60
N VAL A 63 -11.89 -5.25 -4.95
CA VAL A 63 -11.96 -4.75 -3.56
C VAL A 63 -11.02 -5.52 -2.62
N THR A 64 -11.01 -6.86 -2.68
CA THR A 64 -10.08 -7.67 -1.86
C THR A 64 -8.59 -7.38 -2.13
N VAL A 65 -8.24 -6.96 -3.35
CA VAL A 65 -6.87 -6.52 -3.68
C VAL A 65 -6.59 -5.16 -3.08
N LEU A 66 -7.56 -4.24 -3.14
CA LEU A 66 -7.43 -2.92 -2.52
C LEU A 66 -7.28 -3.05 -1.00
N ASP A 67 -8.07 -3.91 -0.36
CA ASP A 67 -7.97 -4.20 1.07
C ASP A 67 -6.58 -4.75 1.43
N PHE A 68 -6.10 -5.72 0.66
CA PHE A 68 -4.76 -6.28 0.83
C PHE A 68 -3.67 -5.21 0.68
N LEU A 69 -3.73 -4.39 -0.38
CA LEU A 69 -2.76 -3.32 -0.62
C LEU A 69 -2.85 -2.21 0.44
N HIS A 70 -4.04 -1.97 0.98
CA HIS A 70 -4.26 -1.06 2.09
C HIS A 70 -3.60 -1.55 3.38
N ASP A 71 -3.75 -2.82 3.70
CA ASP A 71 -3.11 -3.44 4.87
C ASP A 71 -1.58 -3.39 4.78
N GLN A 72 -1.04 -3.55 3.56
CA GLN A 72 0.40 -3.39 3.29
C GLN A 72 0.86 -1.92 3.20
N ARG A 73 -0.06 -0.94 3.33
CA ARG A 73 0.20 0.51 3.21
C ARG A 73 0.77 0.94 1.87
N ILE A 74 0.50 0.17 0.80
CA ILE A 74 0.87 0.53 -0.57
C ILE A 74 -0.11 1.59 -1.11
N VAL A 75 -1.39 1.45 -0.76
CA VAL A 75 -2.46 2.43 -1.05
C VAL A 75 -3.25 2.72 0.22
N ILE A 76 -4.04 3.79 0.24
CA ILE A 76 -5.01 4.04 1.33
C ILE A 76 -6.42 4.09 0.75
N HIS A 77 -7.31 3.22 1.24
CA HIS A 77 -8.71 3.16 0.86
C HIS A 77 -9.58 3.10 2.12
N PHE A 78 -10.65 3.88 2.14
CA PHE A 78 -11.61 3.92 3.24
C PHE A 78 -12.92 3.31 2.77
N ASP A 79 -13.07 2.00 2.92
CA ASP A 79 -14.25 1.26 2.46
C ASP A 79 -15.49 1.52 3.32
N ASP A 80 -15.29 1.84 4.60
CA ASP A 80 -16.29 2.10 5.63
C ASP A 80 -17.00 3.47 5.51
N ASN A 81 -16.48 4.38 4.69
CA ASN A 81 -17.00 5.74 4.55
C ASN A 81 -17.56 6.00 3.14
N VAL A 82 -18.84 6.39 3.04
CA VAL A 82 -19.53 6.57 1.75
C VAL A 82 -18.94 7.67 0.86
N GLU A 83 -18.33 8.69 1.46
CA GLU A 83 -17.67 9.78 0.72
C GLU A 83 -16.25 9.38 0.31
N LEU A 84 -15.51 8.75 1.22
CA LEU A 84 -14.11 8.39 0.99
C LEU A 84 -13.92 7.08 0.23
N ASN A 85 -14.92 6.19 0.18
CA ASN A 85 -14.80 4.90 -0.52
C ASN A 85 -14.69 5.01 -2.04
N LYS A 86 -14.84 6.23 -2.57
CA LYS A 86 -14.66 6.59 -3.99
C LYS A 86 -13.26 7.11 -4.28
N LEU A 87 -12.41 7.20 -3.25
CA LEU A 87 -11.04 7.69 -3.30
C LEU A 87 -10.09 6.56 -2.90
N VAL A 88 -9.06 6.33 -3.72
CA VAL A 88 -7.91 5.51 -3.31
C VAL A 88 -6.68 6.38 -3.39
N VAL A 89 -6.02 6.62 -2.26
CA VAL A 89 -4.74 7.33 -2.20
C VAL A 89 -3.64 6.38 -2.62
N LEU A 90 -2.80 6.79 -3.56
CA LEU A 90 -1.72 5.98 -4.11
C LEU A 90 -0.36 6.31 -3.51
N ASP A 91 -0.22 7.50 -2.93
CA ASP A 91 0.97 7.92 -2.21
C ASP A 91 0.59 8.22 -0.74
N PRO A 92 0.84 7.29 0.20
CA PRO A 92 0.62 7.54 1.61
C PRO A 92 1.41 8.74 2.16
N GLN A 93 2.57 9.07 1.57
CA GLN A 93 3.38 10.21 1.99
C GLN A 93 2.67 11.52 1.65
N TRP A 94 2.01 11.61 0.49
CA TRP A 94 1.17 12.75 0.14
C TRP A 94 0.08 13.00 1.18
N LEU A 95 -0.61 11.94 1.63
CA LEU A 95 -1.65 12.06 2.64
C LEU A 95 -1.11 12.58 3.98
N ILE A 96 0.04 12.05 4.40
CA ILE A 96 0.75 12.54 5.59
C ILE A 96 1.09 14.03 5.43
N ASP A 97 1.57 14.45 4.27
CA ASP A 97 1.96 15.83 4.02
C ASP A 97 0.74 16.77 4.01
N VAL A 98 -0.40 16.34 3.45
CA VAL A 98 -1.68 17.05 3.58
C VAL A 98 -2.04 17.22 5.06
N PHE A 99 -1.97 16.16 5.87
CA PHE A 99 -2.27 16.26 7.30
C PHE A 99 -1.32 17.22 8.05
N LYS A 100 -0.03 17.22 7.73
CA LYS A 100 0.95 18.17 8.30
C LYS A 100 0.64 19.64 7.97
N THR A 101 -0.14 19.94 6.92
CA THR A 101 -0.50 21.33 6.59
C THR A 101 -1.70 21.84 7.37
N VAL A 102 -2.51 20.94 7.91
CA VAL A 102 -3.78 21.27 8.58
C VAL A 102 -3.67 21.13 10.10
N MET A 103 -2.74 20.29 10.59
CA MET A 103 -2.50 20.00 12.01
C MET A 103 -1.28 20.72 12.59
#